data_AF-A0A3N5NYV0-F1
#
_entry.id   AF-A0A3N5NYV0-F1
#
_cell.length_a   1.000
_cell.length_b   1.000
_cell.length_c   1.000
_cell.angle_alpha   90.00
_cell.angle_beta   90.00
_cell.angle_gamma   90.00
#
_symmetry.space_group_name_H-M   'P 1'
#
loop_
_entity.id
_entity.type
_entity.pdbx_description
1 polymer ?
#
loop_
_entity_poly.entity_id
_entity_poly.type
_entity_poly.pdbx_seq_one_letter_code
_entity_poly.pdbx_strand_id
1 'polypeptide(L)' 'GDVPSPANPPVGCNCNTRCPVARDVCYEKEPDFVDVGGGHWVACFRA' A
#
# COMPACT_ATOMS: atom_id res chain seq x y z
N GLY A 1 -2.03 0.20 -15.53
CA GLY A 1 -2.88 -0.14 -14.37
C GLY A 1 -3.84 1.01 -14.17
N ASP A 2 -5.13 0.74 -14.34
CA ASP A 2 -6.20 1.75 -14.31
C ASP A 2 -6.43 2.24 -12.87
N VAL A 3 -6.52 3.56 -12.62
CA VAL A 3 -6.61 4.18 -11.28
C VAL A 3 -7.99 3.89 -10.68
N PRO A 4 -8.13 3.41 -9.42
CA PRO A 4 -9.44 3.09 -8.89
C PRO A 4 -10.14 4.43 -8.62
N SER A 5 -11.46 4.46 -8.70
CA SER A 5 -12.18 5.67 -8.28
C SER A 5 -11.80 6.01 -6.83
N PRO A 6 -11.37 7.25 -6.52
CA PRO A 6 -11.04 7.66 -5.15
C PRO A 6 -12.20 7.46 -4.17
N ALA A 7 -13.43 7.36 -4.68
CA ALA A 7 -14.62 7.09 -3.87
C ALA A 7 -14.66 5.66 -3.31
N ASN A 8 -13.98 4.70 -3.94
CA ASN A 8 -13.94 3.29 -3.55
C ASN A 8 -12.48 2.80 -3.52
N PRO A 9 -11.68 3.20 -2.51
CA PRO A 9 -10.33 2.68 -2.36
C PRO A 9 -10.37 1.16 -2.12
N PRO A 10 -9.33 0.43 -2.58
CA PRO A 10 -9.22 -0.98 -2.27
C PRO A 10 -9.02 -1.18 -0.76
N VAL A 11 -9.59 -2.25 -0.21
CA VAL A 11 -9.41 -2.61 1.20
C VAL A 11 -7.95 -2.98 1.46
N GLY A 12 -7.36 -2.47 2.54
CA GLY A 12 -5.95 -2.70 2.88
C GLY A 12 -5.01 -1.67 2.25
N CYS A 13 -3.87 -2.11 1.74
CA CYS A 13 -2.90 -1.23 1.07
C CYS A 13 -3.49 -0.66 -0.24
N ASN A 14 -3.51 0.67 -0.39
CA ASN A 14 -4.00 1.35 -1.59
C ASN A 14 -3.37 0.88 -2.92
N CYS A 15 -2.18 0.28 -2.85
CA CYS A 15 -1.45 -0.23 -4.00
C CYS A 15 -1.76 -1.71 -4.31
N ASN A 16 -2.54 -2.44 -3.50
CA ASN A 16 -2.66 -3.90 -3.59
C ASN A 16 -3.21 -4.42 -4.93
N THR A 17 -4.06 -3.65 -5.62
CA THR A 17 -4.61 -4.01 -6.95
C THR A 17 -3.62 -3.78 -8.08
N ARG A 18 -2.51 -3.06 -7.84
CA ARG A 18 -1.49 -2.75 -8.86
C ARG A 18 -0.06 -3.16 -8.49
N CYS A 19 0.18 -3.55 -7.25
CA CYS A 19 1.51 -3.89 -6.77
C CYS A 19 1.91 -5.27 -7.35
N PRO A 20 3.01 -5.38 -8.12
CA PRO A 20 3.43 -6.66 -8.71
C PRO A 20 3.96 -7.66 -7.66
N VAL A 21 4.09 -7.21 -6.41
CA VAL A 21 4.63 -7.96 -5.26
C VAL A 21 3.67 -7.91 -4.08
N ALA A 22 2.36 -7.72 -4.36
CA ALA A 22 1.32 -7.81 -3.34
C ALA A 22 1.32 -9.20 -2.69
N ARG A 23 0.98 -9.23 -1.40
CA ARG A 23 0.82 -10.45 -0.59
C ARG A 23 -0.47 -10.36 0.20
N ASP A 24 -0.90 -11.45 0.82
CA ASP A 24 -2.21 -11.54 1.49
C ASP A 24 -2.48 -10.38 2.45
N VAL A 25 -1.50 -10.02 3.31
CA VAL A 25 -1.63 -8.91 4.26
C VAL A 25 -1.90 -7.55 3.58
N CYS A 26 -1.50 -7.36 2.31
CA CYS A 26 -1.75 -6.12 1.56
C CYS A 26 -3.24 -5.95 1.20
N TYR A 27 -4.03 -7.02 1.15
CA TYR A 27 -5.48 -6.98 0.88
C TYR A 27 -6.31 -6.91 2.16
N GLU A 28 -5.69 -7.13 3.32
CA GLU A 28 -6.37 -7.20 4.62
C GLU A 28 -6.13 -5.96 5.49
N LYS A 29 -4.91 -5.41 5.46
CA LYS A 29 -4.47 -4.37 6.38
C LYS A 29 -3.82 -3.20 5.66
N GLU A 30 -3.88 -2.03 6.28
CA GLU A 30 -3.15 -0.85 5.84
C GLU A 30 -1.73 -0.88 6.46
N PRO A 31 -0.66 -0.66 5.68
CA PRO A 31 0.69 -0.65 6.21
C PRO A 31 0.96 0.59 7.06
N ASP A 32 1.81 0.43 8.07
CA ASP A 32 2.27 1.56 8.90
C ASP A 32 3.07 2.54 8.05
N PHE A 33 2.93 3.83 8.38
CA PHE A 33 3.72 4.90 7.78
C PHE A 33 5.00 5.10 8.56
N VAL A 34 6.11 4.59 8.01
CA VAL A 34 7.40 4.53 8.70
C VAL A 34 8.47 5.32 7.96
N ASP A 35 9.42 5.90 8.70
CA ASP A 35 10.63 6.50 8.15
C ASP A 35 11.68 5.40 7.94
N VAL A 36 12.09 5.17 6.69
CA VAL A 36 13.16 4.21 6.36
C VAL A 36 14.56 4.85 6.40
N GLY A 37 14.64 6.12 6.85
CA GLY A 37 15.87 6.86 7.07
C GLY A 37 15.98 8.09 6.17
N GLY A 38 16.67 9.12 6.67
CA GLY A 38 16.92 10.35 5.91
C GLY A 38 15.66 11.18 5.66
N GLY A 39 14.59 10.98 6.44
CA GLY A 39 13.29 11.63 6.23
C GLY A 39 12.51 11.04 5.06
N HIS A 40 12.81 9.80 4.65
CA HIS A 40 12.07 9.11 3.59
C HIS A 40 10.99 8.23 4.21
N TRP A 41 9.73 8.61 4.00
CA TRP A 41 8.59 7.94 4.59
C TRP A 41 7.89 7.02 3.59
N VAL A 42 7.55 5.82 4.04
CA VAL A 42 6.93 4.79 3.21
C VAL A 42 5.79 4.12 3.99
N ALA A 43 4.68 3.86 3.30
CA ALA A 43 3.59 3.01 3.78
C ALA A 43 3.61 1.70 2.97
N CYS A 44 4.51 0.78 3.32
CA CYS A 44 4.65 -0.51 2.64
C CYS A 44 5.02 -1.61 3.63
N PHE A 45 4.37 -2.77 3.51
CA PHE A 45 4.67 -3.95 4.31
C PHE A 45 6.03 -4.61 4.02
N ARG A 46 6.77 -4.10 3.03
CA ARG A 46 8.13 -4.54 2.66
C ARG A 46 9.20 -3.46 2.89
N ALA A 47 8.80 -2.30 3.41
CA ALA A 47 9.72 -1.20 3.73
C ALA A 47 10.66 -1.62 4.88
#